data_AF-A0A653L1P7-F1
#
_entry.id   AF-A0A653L1P7-F1
#
_cell.length_a   1.000
_cell.length_b   1.000
_cell.length_c   1.000
_cell.angle_alpha   90.00
_cell.angle_beta   90.00
_cell.angle_gamma   90.00
#
_symmetry.space_group_name_H-M   'P 1'
#
loop_
_entity.id
_entity.type
_entity.pdbx_description
1 polymer ?
#
loop_
_entity_poly.entity_id
_entity_poly.type
_entity_poly.pdbx_seq_one_letter_code
_entity_poly.pdbx_strand_id
1 'polypeptide(L)'
;MKKTLLALSVLVITGTAYAGVPDLSASCPGHINLRIEDGTAYINNQQVPLKKVNSHFYEASKGRTTLSMVKNGDWGITYFVKNGDSGACQLNDDENDDDGDDESASSSAYNGSTAQTKVAENACMNAVARKAGVSRSKLTLDYVADSQAGMMIDIKGPHDRLWHCLTDARGHISGINQD
;
A
#
# COMPACT_ATOMS: atom_id res chain seq x y z
N MET A 1 -7.73 44.00 40.15
CA MET A 1 -7.46 43.62 38.74
C MET A 1 -6.31 42.63 38.73
N LYS A 2 -6.57 41.33 38.52
CA LYS A 2 -5.53 40.29 38.46
C LYS A 2 -5.69 39.57 37.13
N LYS A 3 -4.79 39.89 36.20
CA LYS A 3 -4.73 39.36 34.84
C LYS A 3 -4.12 37.97 34.90
N THR A 4 -4.94 36.94 34.86
CA THR A 4 -4.48 35.56 34.65
C THR A 4 -4.17 35.37 33.17
N LEU A 5 -2.89 35.48 32.81
CA LEU A 5 -2.36 35.07 31.52
C LEU A 5 -2.46 33.55 31.42
N LEU A 6 -3.42 33.05 30.62
CA LEU A 6 -3.40 31.66 30.15
C LEU A 6 -2.24 31.53 29.16
N ALA A 7 -1.19 30.82 29.56
CA ALA A 7 -0.13 30.39 28.65
C ALA A 7 -0.68 29.29 27.74
N LEU A 8 -0.97 29.64 26.49
CA LEU A 8 -1.24 28.67 25.42
C LEU A 8 0.10 28.00 25.05
N SER A 9 0.38 26.84 25.63
CA SER A 9 1.46 25.96 25.19
C SER A 9 1.07 25.32 23.86
N VAL A 10 1.49 25.93 22.76
CA VAL A 10 1.45 25.34 21.41
C VAL A 10 2.46 24.20 21.38
N LEU A 11 1.98 22.94 21.43
CA LEU A 11 2.81 21.77 21.12
C LEU A 11 3.08 21.78 19.61
N VAL A 12 4.29 22.19 19.23
CA VAL A 12 4.80 21.98 17.87
C VAL A 12 5.20 20.50 17.78
N ILE A 13 4.36 19.71 17.11
CA ILE A 13 4.67 18.31 16.82
C ILE A 13 5.68 18.34 15.67
N THR A 14 6.97 18.22 15.99
CA THR A 14 8.01 18.08 14.96
C THR A 14 7.89 16.70 14.34
N GLY A 15 7.27 16.62 13.16
CA GLY A 15 7.28 15.40 12.34
C GLY A 15 8.71 15.07 11.93
N THR A 16 9.09 13.80 12.05
CA THR A 16 10.35 13.31 11.51
C THR A 16 10.22 13.24 9.99
N ALA A 17 10.81 14.22 9.30
CA ALA A 17 10.95 14.20 7.84
C ALA A 17 11.89 13.06 7.44
N TYR A 18 11.43 12.17 6.56
CA TYR A 18 12.24 11.09 6.02
C TYR A 18 12.82 11.50 4.67
N ALA A 19 14.12 11.77 4.64
CA ALA A 19 14.87 12.20 3.46
C ALA A 19 15.08 11.10 2.38
N GLY A 20 14.11 10.20 2.18
CA GLY A 20 14.21 9.07 1.24
C GLY A 20 12.93 8.69 0.53
N VAL A 21 11.83 9.42 0.76
CA VAL A 21 10.58 9.29 0.00
C VAL A 21 10.44 10.58 -0.81
N PRO A 22 10.25 10.51 -2.14
CA PRO A 22 10.04 11.70 -2.94
C PRO A 22 8.72 12.35 -2.57
N ASP A 23 8.62 13.63 -2.89
CA ASP A 23 7.36 14.34 -2.81
C ASP A 23 6.40 13.73 -3.83
N LEU A 24 5.20 13.39 -3.36
CA LEU A 24 4.18 12.74 -4.17
C LEU A 24 2.81 13.07 -3.62
N SER A 25 1.80 12.97 -4.48
CA SER A 25 0.41 13.06 -4.06
C SER A 25 -0.39 11.91 -4.63
N ALA A 26 -1.36 11.43 -3.87
CA ALA A 26 -2.21 10.34 -4.28
C ALA A 26 -3.64 10.50 -3.77
N SER A 27 -4.59 10.14 -4.61
CA SER A 27 -6.01 10.14 -4.35
C SER A 27 -6.50 8.70 -4.24
N CYS A 28 -6.95 8.31 -3.05
CA CYS A 28 -7.53 7.00 -2.80
C CYS A 28 -9.07 7.08 -2.73
N PRO A 29 -9.77 6.00 -3.10
CA PRO A 29 -11.21 5.88 -2.88
C PRO A 29 -11.62 6.21 -1.42
N GLY A 30 -12.85 6.68 -1.25
CA GLY A 30 -13.36 7.09 0.06
C GLY A 30 -12.87 8.47 0.53
N HIS A 31 -12.46 9.35 -0.40
CA HIS A 31 -11.98 10.71 -0.11
C HIS A 31 -10.75 10.73 0.81
N ILE A 32 -9.82 9.80 0.59
CA ILE A 32 -8.54 9.73 1.30
C ILE A 32 -7.48 10.29 0.37
N ASN A 33 -6.87 11.40 0.74
CA ASN A 33 -5.78 12.02 0.00
C ASN A 33 -4.50 11.88 0.80
N LEU A 34 -3.46 11.34 0.16
CA LEU A 34 -2.11 11.29 0.69
C LEU A 34 -1.27 12.35 -0.01
N ARG A 35 -0.47 13.07 0.77
CA ARG A 35 0.60 13.92 0.25
C ARG A 35 1.87 13.67 1.04
N ILE A 36 2.98 13.50 0.35
CA ILE A 36 4.33 13.54 0.92
C ILE A 36 4.94 14.85 0.44
N GLU A 37 5.44 15.63 1.37
CA GLU A 37 6.08 16.92 1.10
C GLU A 37 7.22 17.09 2.10
N ASP A 38 8.44 17.31 1.61
CA ASP A 38 9.67 17.37 2.40
C ASP A 38 9.82 16.15 3.33
N GLY A 39 9.49 14.96 2.84
CA GLY A 39 9.55 13.71 3.60
C GLY A 39 8.54 13.62 4.76
N THR A 40 7.55 14.51 4.79
CA THR A 40 6.46 14.52 5.77
C THR A 40 5.17 14.04 5.13
N ALA A 41 4.45 13.11 5.79
CA ALA A 41 3.19 12.58 5.29
C ALA A 41 1.98 13.36 5.81
N TYR A 42 1.01 13.56 4.93
CA TYR A 42 -0.27 14.20 5.22
C TYR A 42 -1.41 13.32 4.70
N ILE A 43 -2.37 13.01 5.58
CA ILE A 43 -3.61 12.31 5.21
C ILE A 43 -4.79 13.26 5.40
N ASN A 44 -5.45 13.61 4.30
CA ASN A 44 -6.51 14.64 4.23
C ASN A 44 -6.03 15.94 4.91
N ASN A 45 -4.90 16.47 4.44
CA ASN A 45 -4.23 17.69 4.91
C ASN A 45 -3.79 17.69 6.38
N GLN A 46 -3.87 16.56 7.07
CA GLN A 46 -3.39 16.44 8.44
C GLN A 46 -2.06 15.68 8.46
N GLN A 47 -1.06 16.29 9.08
CA GLN A 47 0.24 15.68 9.27
C GLN A 47 0.11 14.37 10.06
N VAL A 48 0.78 13.33 9.59
CA VAL A 48 0.86 12.02 10.22
C VAL A 48 2.30 11.52 10.24
N PRO A 49 2.66 10.66 11.19
CA PRO A 49 3.96 10.00 11.14
C PRO A 49 4.03 9.09 9.92
N LEU A 50 5.09 9.27 9.14
CA LEU A 50 5.52 8.33 8.13
C LEU A 50 6.43 7.31 8.80
N LYS A 51 6.16 6.02 8.64
CA LYS A 51 6.95 4.94 9.22
C LYS A 51 7.68 4.24 8.09
N LYS A 52 9.01 4.29 8.12
CA LYS A 52 9.84 3.46 7.24
C LYS A 52 9.85 2.03 7.80
N VAL A 53 9.27 1.09 7.07
CA VAL A 53 9.30 -0.32 7.43
C VAL A 53 10.57 -0.98 6.89
N ASN A 54 10.93 -0.67 5.63
CA ASN A 54 12.21 -1.02 5.03
C ASN A 54 12.61 0.01 3.94
N SER A 55 13.63 -0.26 3.13
CA SER A 55 14.10 0.67 2.09
C SER A 55 13.06 0.98 1.00
N HIS A 56 12.14 0.05 0.74
CA HIS A 56 11.16 0.11 -0.34
C HIS A 56 9.72 0.21 0.16
N PHE A 57 9.49 0.19 1.48
CA PHE A 57 8.17 0.13 2.07
C PHE A 57 7.99 1.12 3.22
N TYR A 58 6.96 1.94 3.11
CA TYR A 58 6.61 3.00 4.04
C TYR A 58 5.12 2.94 4.38
N GLU A 59 4.78 3.34 5.61
CA GLU A 59 3.39 3.35 6.08
C GLU A 59 3.04 4.72 6.66
N ALA A 60 1.85 5.23 6.36
CA ALA A 60 1.27 6.40 7.00
C ALA A 60 -0.11 6.03 7.55
N SER A 61 -0.42 6.39 8.79
CA SER A 61 -1.69 5.99 9.42
C SER A 61 -2.40 7.16 10.10
N LYS A 62 -3.73 7.19 9.95
CA LYS A 62 -4.64 8.14 10.59
C LYS A 62 -5.90 7.43 11.06
N GLY A 63 -6.08 7.33 12.38
CA GLY A 63 -7.27 6.70 12.97
C GLY A 63 -7.41 5.23 12.56
N ARG A 64 -8.41 4.93 11.72
CA ARG A 64 -8.66 3.58 11.19
C ARG A 64 -8.05 3.35 9.80
N THR A 65 -7.46 4.37 9.19
CA THR A 65 -6.93 4.33 7.84
C THR A 65 -5.41 4.17 7.89
N THR A 66 -4.89 3.22 7.13
CA THR A 66 -3.46 3.00 6.90
C THR A 66 -3.22 3.07 5.41
N LEU A 67 -2.21 3.83 5.00
CA LEU A 67 -1.69 3.85 3.65
C LEU A 67 -0.32 3.20 3.62
N SER A 68 -0.13 2.39 2.60
CA SER A 68 1.04 1.56 2.36
C SER A 68 1.66 2.00 1.04
N MET A 69 2.90 2.47 1.09
CA MET A 69 3.64 2.99 -0.05
C MET A 69 4.82 2.06 -0.35
N VAL A 70 4.83 1.50 -1.54
CA VAL A 70 5.82 0.52 -2.00
C VAL A 70 6.57 1.11 -3.20
N LYS A 71 7.90 0.94 -3.23
CA LYS A 71 8.75 1.31 -4.37
C LYS A 71 9.28 0.05 -5.06
N ASN A 72 8.60 -0.37 -6.13
CA ASN A 72 8.96 -1.53 -6.97
C ASN A 72 9.09 -1.08 -8.44
N GLY A 73 10.12 -0.28 -8.74
CA GLY A 73 10.16 0.52 -9.97
C GLY A 73 9.44 1.84 -9.71
N ASP A 74 8.14 1.87 -9.98
CA ASP A 74 7.23 2.96 -9.64
C ASP A 74 6.71 2.90 -8.21
N TRP A 75 6.08 3.99 -7.78
CA TRP A 75 5.41 4.08 -6.48
C TRP A 75 4.01 3.46 -6.55
N GLY A 76 3.82 2.36 -5.84
CA GLY A 76 2.49 1.81 -5.56
C GLY A 76 1.96 2.32 -4.23
N ILE A 77 0.75 2.85 -4.19
CA ILE A 77 0.11 3.29 -2.95
C ILE A 77 -1.22 2.58 -2.79
N THR A 78 -1.40 1.94 -1.64
CA THR A 78 -2.66 1.28 -1.28
C THR A 78 -3.19 1.85 0.03
N TYR A 79 -4.50 1.82 0.20
CA TYR A 79 -5.16 2.21 1.43
C TYR A 79 -5.91 1.02 2.05
N PHE A 80 -6.00 1.05 3.37
CA PHE A 80 -6.74 0.10 4.18
C PHE A 80 -7.52 0.84 5.25
N VAL A 81 -8.82 0.59 5.36
CA VAL A 81 -9.64 1.08 6.46
C VAL A 81 -10.05 -0.10 7.34
N LYS A 82 -9.73 -0.05 8.64
CA LYS A 82 -10.15 -1.08 9.60
C LYS A 82 -11.67 -1.23 9.61
N ASN A 83 -12.15 -2.43 9.26
CA ASN A 83 -13.57 -2.77 9.07
C ASN A 83 -14.25 -1.93 7.97
N GLY A 84 -13.51 -1.56 6.93
CA GLY A 84 -13.99 -0.82 5.78
C GLY A 84 -13.28 -1.27 4.52
N ASP A 85 -13.27 -0.39 3.52
CA ASP A 85 -12.71 -0.69 2.21
C ASP A 85 -11.18 -0.61 2.19
N SER A 86 -10.60 -1.25 1.18
CA SER A 86 -9.19 -1.23 0.86
C SER A 86 -9.00 -1.31 -0.65
N GLY A 87 -7.95 -0.70 -1.17
CA GLY A 87 -7.64 -0.74 -2.60
C GLY A 87 -6.43 0.11 -2.96
N ALA A 88 -6.20 0.27 -4.26
CA ALA A 88 -5.16 1.13 -4.79
C ALA A 88 -5.56 2.61 -4.73
N CYS A 89 -4.56 3.48 -4.63
CA CYS A 89 -4.68 4.91 -4.80
C CYS A 89 -4.17 5.31 -6.18
N GLN A 90 -4.79 6.32 -6.77
CA GLN A 90 -4.31 6.95 -7.98
C GLN A 90 -3.21 7.94 -7.58
N LEU A 91 -1.99 7.78 -8.10
CA LEU A 91 -1.00 8.85 -8.04
C LEU A 91 -1.52 10.04 -8.84
N ASN A 92 -1.39 11.25 -8.29
CA ASN A 92 -1.61 12.45 -9.09
C ASN A 92 -0.23 12.91 -9.55
N ASP A 93 -0.03 12.86 -10.85
CA ASP A 93 1.22 13.23 -11.49
C ASP A 93 1.34 14.76 -11.47
N ASP A 94 2.04 15.28 -10.47
CA ASP A 94 2.61 16.63 -10.53
C ASP A 94 4.08 16.47 -10.93
N GLU A 95 4.34 16.76 -12.21
CA GLU A 95 5.63 16.84 -12.92
C GLU A 95 6.90 16.66 -12.07
N ASN A 96 7.58 15.52 -12.25
CA ASN A 96 9.02 15.53 -12.43
C ASN A 96 9.33 14.63 -13.63
N ASP A 97 9.52 15.29 -14.77
CA ASP A 97 10.22 14.71 -15.92
C ASP A 97 11.58 14.16 -15.43
N ASP A 98 11.77 12.85 -15.54
CA ASP A 98 13.08 12.28 -15.89
C ASP A 98 12.79 11.12 -16.83
N ASP A 99 13.15 11.35 -18.09
CA ASP A 99 13.11 10.41 -19.20
C ASP A 99 13.74 9.06 -18.81
N GLY A 100 13.01 7.97 -19.00
CA GLY A 100 13.58 6.65 -18.74
C GLY A 100 12.66 5.49 -19.11
N ASP A 101 12.49 5.32 -20.41
CA ASP A 101 12.26 4.04 -21.11
C ASP A 101 11.11 3.12 -20.66
N ASP A 102 10.18 2.95 -21.60
CA ASP A 102 9.43 1.72 -21.84
C ASP A 102 10.22 0.47 -21.40
N GLU A 103 9.83 -0.17 -20.31
CA GLU A 103 10.00 -1.60 -20.19
C GLU A 103 8.73 -2.22 -19.61
N SER A 104 7.86 -2.57 -20.55
CA SER A 104 6.91 -3.65 -20.42
C SER A 104 7.65 -4.93 -20.00
N ALA A 105 7.91 -5.09 -18.71
CA ALA A 105 8.54 -6.29 -18.17
C ALA A 105 7.47 -7.38 -17.98
N SER A 106 7.21 -8.05 -19.09
CA SER A 106 6.56 -9.37 -19.15
C SER A 106 7.14 -10.32 -18.09
N SER A 107 6.30 -10.67 -17.13
CA SER A 107 6.21 -11.93 -16.37
C SER A 107 7.51 -12.74 -16.17
N SER A 108 8.11 -12.59 -15.00
CA SER A 108 8.75 -13.71 -14.31
C SER A 108 7.89 -14.05 -13.10
N ALA A 109 7.53 -15.32 -12.91
CA ALA A 109 6.85 -15.76 -11.70
C ALA A 109 7.63 -15.29 -10.46
N TYR A 110 6.94 -14.74 -9.46
CA TYR A 110 7.55 -14.35 -8.19
C TYR A 110 8.38 -15.51 -7.62
N ASN A 111 9.70 -15.31 -7.51
CA ASN A 111 10.65 -16.31 -6.99
C ASN A 111 11.05 -16.03 -5.52
N GLY A 112 10.32 -15.14 -4.84
CA GLY A 112 10.58 -14.75 -3.46
C GLY A 112 9.83 -15.57 -2.40
N SER A 113 9.10 -16.62 -2.80
CA SER A 113 8.27 -17.41 -1.87
C SER A 113 9.10 -18.01 -0.74
N THR A 114 8.73 -17.72 0.49
CA THR A 114 9.30 -18.35 1.68
C THR A 114 8.43 -19.52 2.15
N ALA A 115 8.96 -20.36 3.04
CA ALA A 115 8.16 -21.39 3.70
C ALA A 115 6.97 -20.80 4.47
N GLN A 116 7.08 -19.56 4.94
CA GLN A 116 6.04 -18.87 5.69
C GLN A 116 4.93 -18.33 4.78
N THR A 117 5.26 -17.85 3.57
CA THR A 117 4.26 -17.26 2.65
C THR A 117 3.50 -18.32 1.84
N LYS A 118 4.05 -19.52 1.67
CA LYS A 118 3.43 -20.61 0.87
C LYS A 118 2.00 -20.98 1.26
N VAL A 119 1.64 -20.92 2.55
CA VAL A 119 0.28 -21.23 3.00
C VAL A 119 -0.70 -20.17 2.49
N ALA A 120 -0.32 -18.91 2.63
CA ALA A 120 -1.07 -17.76 2.17
C ALA A 120 -1.16 -17.68 0.64
N GLU A 121 -0.04 -17.89 -0.07
CA GLU A 121 0.01 -17.97 -1.53
C GLU A 121 -0.98 -19.01 -2.06
N ASN A 122 -0.98 -20.22 -1.49
CA ASN A 122 -1.90 -21.27 -1.92
C ASN A 122 -3.36 -20.94 -1.63
N ALA A 123 -3.65 -20.36 -0.47
CA ALA A 123 -4.98 -19.93 -0.11
C ALA A 123 -5.50 -18.88 -1.10
N CYS A 124 -4.68 -17.87 -1.39
CA CYS A 124 -5.02 -16.80 -2.32
C CYS A 124 -5.21 -17.30 -3.76
N MET A 125 -4.31 -18.16 -4.26
CA MET A 125 -4.46 -18.77 -5.58
C MET A 125 -5.75 -19.60 -5.70
N ASN A 126 -6.18 -20.26 -4.63
CA ASN A 126 -7.44 -21.03 -4.62
C ASN A 126 -8.64 -20.09 -4.69
N ALA A 127 -8.62 -19.04 -3.89
CA ALA A 127 -9.76 -18.17 -3.76
C ALA A 127 -9.92 -17.23 -4.96
N VAL A 128 -8.82 -16.75 -5.54
CA VAL A 128 -8.83 -16.05 -6.82
C VAL A 128 -9.33 -16.97 -7.93
N ALA A 129 -8.88 -18.22 -8.03
CA ALA A 129 -9.38 -19.16 -9.03
C ALA A 129 -10.90 -19.35 -8.93
N ARG A 130 -11.41 -19.52 -7.71
CA ARG A 130 -12.85 -19.64 -7.45
C ARG A 130 -13.62 -18.37 -7.78
N LYS A 131 -13.09 -17.19 -7.42
CA LYS A 131 -13.76 -15.90 -7.64
C LYS A 131 -13.75 -15.48 -9.11
N ALA A 132 -12.64 -15.72 -9.81
CA ALA A 132 -12.48 -15.46 -11.23
C ALA A 132 -13.16 -16.51 -12.12
N GLY A 133 -13.55 -17.67 -11.56
CA GLY A 133 -14.14 -18.77 -12.33
C GLY A 133 -13.16 -19.42 -13.32
N VAL A 134 -11.86 -19.41 -13.00
CA VAL A 134 -10.79 -19.93 -13.86
C VAL A 134 -10.03 -21.06 -13.17
N SER A 135 -9.39 -21.92 -13.95
CA SER A 135 -8.45 -22.91 -13.40
C SER A 135 -7.26 -22.21 -12.76
N ARG A 136 -6.77 -22.74 -11.64
CA ARG A 136 -5.52 -22.30 -10.99
C ARG A 136 -4.32 -22.30 -11.94
N SER A 137 -4.31 -23.19 -12.93
CA SER A 137 -3.25 -23.27 -13.93
C SER A 137 -3.20 -22.06 -14.88
N LYS A 138 -4.23 -21.20 -14.86
CA LYS A 138 -4.29 -19.93 -15.60
C LYS A 138 -3.96 -18.72 -14.73
N LEU A 139 -3.52 -18.95 -13.49
CA LEU A 139 -3.12 -17.92 -12.57
C LEU A 139 -1.61 -17.99 -12.35
N THR A 140 -0.99 -16.83 -12.19
CA THR A 140 0.42 -16.70 -11.88
C THR A 140 0.58 -15.83 -10.64
N LEU A 141 1.45 -16.24 -9.73
CA LEU A 141 1.84 -15.41 -8.59
C LEU A 141 2.73 -14.27 -9.09
N ASP A 142 2.27 -13.04 -8.87
CA ASP A 142 2.92 -11.83 -9.36
C ASP A 142 3.77 -11.18 -8.27
N TYR A 143 3.20 -11.00 -7.08
CA TYR A 143 3.90 -10.40 -5.94
C TYR A 143 3.35 -10.88 -4.60
N VAL A 144 4.22 -10.89 -3.57
CA VAL A 144 3.84 -11.17 -2.17
C VAL A 144 4.46 -10.10 -1.27
N ALA A 145 3.59 -9.37 -0.57
CA ALA A 145 3.98 -8.48 0.51
C ALA A 145 3.60 -9.12 1.86
N ASP A 146 4.55 -9.23 2.78
CA ASP A 146 4.30 -9.67 4.14
C ASP A 146 4.41 -8.51 5.15
N SER A 147 3.47 -8.47 6.09
CA SER A 147 3.47 -7.47 7.16
C SER A 147 2.93 -8.06 8.46
N GLN A 148 3.11 -7.33 9.56
CA GLN A 148 2.54 -7.70 10.86
C GLN A 148 0.99 -7.69 10.85
N ALA A 149 0.37 -6.98 9.91
CA ALA A 149 -1.08 -6.91 9.75
C ALA A 149 -1.66 -8.03 8.86
N GLY A 150 -0.80 -8.76 8.15
CA GLY A 150 -1.20 -9.78 7.18
C GLY A 150 -0.33 -9.72 5.92
N MET A 151 -0.64 -10.60 4.97
CA MET A 151 -0.02 -10.67 3.67
C MET A 151 -0.97 -10.18 2.59
N MET A 152 -0.41 -9.45 1.63
CA MET A 152 -1.04 -9.13 0.36
C MET A 152 -0.36 -9.95 -0.73
N ILE A 153 -1.16 -10.60 -1.55
CA ILE A 153 -0.69 -11.48 -2.61
C ILE A 153 -1.37 -11.07 -3.90
N ASP A 154 -0.55 -10.66 -4.86
CA ASP A 154 -0.99 -10.26 -6.18
C ASP A 154 -0.90 -11.42 -7.15
N ILE A 155 -1.99 -11.66 -7.85
CA ILE A 155 -2.18 -12.81 -8.72
C ILE A 155 -2.61 -12.33 -10.09
N LYS A 156 -1.82 -12.67 -11.09
CA LYS A 156 -2.12 -12.39 -12.48
C LYS A 156 -3.03 -13.48 -13.05
N GLY A 157 -4.19 -13.08 -13.55
CA GLY A 157 -5.15 -13.95 -14.22
C GLY A 157 -5.08 -13.87 -15.74
N PRO A 158 -6.00 -14.54 -16.46
CA PRO A 158 -6.10 -14.43 -17.92
C PRO A 158 -6.28 -12.98 -18.37
N HIS A 159 -5.70 -12.64 -19.52
CA HIS A 159 -5.71 -11.27 -20.07
C HIS A 159 -5.06 -10.23 -19.13
N ASP A 160 -4.04 -10.66 -18.37
CA ASP A 160 -3.26 -9.82 -17.47
C ASP A 160 -4.08 -9.14 -16.35
N ARG A 161 -5.26 -9.70 -16.04
CA ARG A 161 -6.15 -9.18 -15.00
C ARG A 161 -5.52 -9.38 -13.62
N LEU A 162 -5.26 -8.29 -12.91
CA LEU A 162 -4.62 -8.32 -11.61
C LEU A 162 -5.65 -8.55 -10.49
N TRP A 163 -5.32 -9.47 -9.59
CA TRP A 163 -6.11 -9.78 -8.41
C TRP A 163 -5.29 -9.56 -7.15
N HIS A 164 -5.86 -8.79 -6.23
CA HIS A 164 -5.30 -8.56 -4.91
C HIS A 164 -5.98 -9.48 -3.90
N CYS A 165 -5.21 -10.33 -3.24
CA CYS A 165 -5.71 -11.20 -2.19
C CYS A 165 -5.04 -10.87 -0.85
N LEU A 166 -5.87 -10.59 0.16
CA LEU A 166 -5.44 -10.29 1.52
C LEU A 166 -5.67 -11.51 2.42
N THR A 167 -4.65 -11.89 3.18
CA THR A 167 -4.69 -13.10 4.00
C THR A 167 -3.77 -13.03 5.22
N ASP A 168 -4.03 -13.82 6.25
CA ASP A 168 -3.11 -13.98 7.39
C ASP A 168 -2.05 -15.07 7.13
N ALA A 169 -1.07 -15.20 8.04
CA ALA A 169 -0.04 -16.27 8.02
C ALA A 169 -0.59 -17.70 7.96
N ARG A 170 -1.86 -17.89 8.31
CA ARG A 170 -2.54 -19.20 8.33
C ARG A 170 -3.38 -19.42 7.07
N GLY A 171 -3.40 -18.47 6.14
CA GLY A 171 -4.19 -18.56 4.91
C GLY A 171 -5.65 -18.15 5.07
N HIS A 172 -6.02 -17.47 6.16
CA HIS A 172 -7.37 -16.93 6.30
C HIS A 172 -7.53 -15.66 5.47
N ILE A 173 -8.41 -15.73 4.47
CA ILE A 173 -8.62 -14.63 3.54
C ILE A 173 -9.54 -13.58 4.14
N SER A 174 -9.06 -12.34 4.16
CA SER A 174 -9.79 -11.16 4.63
C SER A 174 -10.41 -10.36 3.48
N GLY A 175 -9.86 -10.47 2.26
CA GLY A 175 -10.37 -9.75 1.09
C GLY A 175 -9.79 -10.27 -0.21
N ILE A 176 -10.58 -10.14 -1.29
CA ILE A 176 -10.14 -10.42 -2.66
C ILE A 176 -10.76 -9.38 -3.56
N ASN A 177 -9.95 -8.62 -4.28
CA ASN A 177 -10.40 -7.63 -5.25
C ASN A 177 -9.70 -7.84 -6.59
N GLN A 178 -10.34 -7.39 -7.65
CA GLN A 178 -9.76 -7.37 -8.99
C GLN A 178 -9.68 -5.91 -9.40
N ASP A 179 -8.57 -5.52 -10.02
CA ASP A 179 -8.47 -4.24 -10.72
C ASP A 179 -9.25 -4.25 -12.03
#